data_AF-A0A967GNY9-F1
#
_entry.id   AF-A0A967GNY9-F1
#
_cell.length_a   1.000
_cell.length_b   1.000
_cell.length_c   1.000
_cell.angle_alpha   90.00
_cell.angle_beta   90.00
_cell.angle_gamma   90.00
#
_symmetry.space_group_name_H-M   'P 1'
#
loop_
_entity.id
_entity.type
_entity.pdbx_description
1 polymer ?
#
loop_
_entity_poly.entity_id
_entity_poly.type
_entity_poly.pdbx_seq_one_letter_code
_entity_poly.pdbx_strand_id
1 'polypeptide(L)'
;MPGQRLALHALRNQYGRPVVPDGPMFKAYTVEGERLIVEFEHAEGGLVVAETGTDSRGGIANPTLVPNGDDQVKLFYLADGERVWHRASMRIDGSRVIVSAAGVKSPRGVSYGTGGIGNQPNLYNKALLPATPFIYYDHKLVTSESWPDKKLEVAGVAIDPDTVGKVAEWSKMPLLSTQFRDNAVLQAGVPITFWGSVLHDYGYEAEGEAVVKFSFNGIEKTIPVNADSRHIVEIGPGQSRYPTSAREWRVTVPAMEASAGPKTLKVRFEIDG
;
A
#
# COMPACT_ATOMS: atom_id res chain seq x y z
N MET A 1 -16.42 12.65 1.64
CA MET A 1 -15.96 12.84 3.03
C MET A 1 -15.04 14.06 3.25
N PRO A 2 -13.85 14.24 2.60
CA PRO A 2 -13.00 15.40 2.89
C PRO A 2 -13.67 16.76 2.60
N GLY A 3 -14.32 16.91 1.44
CA GLY A 3 -15.08 18.12 1.11
C GLY A 3 -16.28 18.38 2.03
N GLN A 4 -16.88 17.32 2.58
CA GLN A 4 -18.01 17.43 3.52
C GLN A 4 -17.56 18.00 4.87
N ARG A 5 -16.43 17.55 5.42
CA ARG A 5 -15.87 18.11 6.67
C ARG A 5 -15.56 19.60 6.53
N LEU A 6 -14.93 20.01 5.42
CA LEU A 6 -14.65 21.42 5.14
C LEU A 6 -15.95 22.26 5.04
N ALA A 7 -16.96 21.74 4.35
CA ALA A 7 -18.26 22.42 4.26
C ALA A 7 -18.95 22.55 5.63
N LEU A 8 -18.88 21.52 6.48
CA LEU A 8 -19.44 21.56 7.85
C LEU A 8 -18.73 22.60 8.73
N HIS A 9 -17.40 22.72 8.64
CA HIS A 9 -16.68 23.79 9.33
C HIS A 9 -17.13 25.18 8.87
N ALA A 10 -17.31 25.40 7.57
CA ALA A 10 -17.82 26.66 7.05
C ALA A 10 -19.25 26.94 7.58
N LEU A 11 -20.14 25.95 7.52
CA LEU A 11 -21.52 26.07 8.04
C LEU A 11 -21.55 26.45 9.51
N ARG A 12 -20.72 25.83 10.35
CA ARG A 12 -20.64 26.15 11.78
C ARG A 12 -20.04 27.54 12.01
N ASN A 13 -18.87 27.82 11.45
CA ASN A 13 -18.05 28.96 11.84
C ASN A 13 -18.44 30.26 11.11
N GLN A 14 -18.84 30.18 9.84
CA GLN A 14 -19.18 31.36 9.01
C GLN A 14 -20.69 31.62 8.96
N TYR A 15 -21.50 30.57 9.03
CA TYR A 15 -22.96 30.66 8.87
C TYR A 15 -23.74 30.38 10.17
N GLY A 16 -23.06 30.15 11.29
CA GLY A 16 -23.68 29.97 12.61
C GLY A 16 -24.62 28.77 12.71
N ARG A 17 -24.48 27.77 11.83
CA ARG A 17 -25.34 26.59 11.82
C ARG A 17 -24.98 25.64 12.96
N PRO A 18 -25.97 25.07 13.68
CA PRO A 18 -25.73 24.11 14.76
C PRO A 18 -25.43 22.72 14.17
N VAL A 19 -24.24 22.54 13.59
CA VAL A 19 -23.77 21.28 13.00
C VAL A 19 -22.47 20.81 13.65
N VAL A 20 -22.24 19.50 13.66
CA VAL A 20 -20.99 18.88 14.13
C VAL A 20 -20.02 18.76 12.95
N PRO A 21 -18.85 19.42 12.97
CA PRO A 21 -17.94 19.41 11.83
C PRO A 21 -16.76 18.44 11.98
N ASP A 22 -16.54 17.94 13.19
CA ASP A 22 -15.39 17.10 13.55
C ASP A 22 -15.82 15.65 13.80
N GLY A 23 -15.00 14.72 13.35
CA GLY A 23 -15.10 13.30 13.70
C GLY A 23 -14.26 12.98 14.95
N PRO A 24 -14.38 11.77 15.52
CA PRO A 24 -13.62 11.39 16.70
C PRO A 24 -12.11 11.61 16.54
N MET A 25 -11.50 12.23 17.54
CA MET A 25 -10.04 12.43 17.60
C MET A 25 -9.50 11.85 18.89
N PHE A 26 -8.38 11.13 18.83
CA PHE A 26 -7.77 10.56 20.02
C PHE A 26 -7.48 11.64 21.06
N LYS A 27 -7.92 11.41 22.30
CA LYS A 27 -7.67 12.31 23.44
C LYS A 27 -6.62 11.74 24.38
N ALA A 28 -6.88 10.53 24.87
CA ALA A 28 -6.05 9.83 25.84
C ALA A 28 -6.42 8.34 25.87
N TYR A 29 -5.64 7.56 26.62
CA TYR A 29 -6.05 6.22 27.02
C TYR A 29 -5.66 5.95 28.48
N THR A 30 -6.36 5.00 29.09
CA THR A 30 -6.06 4.46 30.44
C THR A 30 -5.87 2.95 30.35
N VAL A 31 -4.88 2.43 31.06
CA VAL A 31 -4.62 0.98 31.17
C VAL A 31 -5.38 0.41 32.37
N GLU A 32 -6.18 -0.62 32.12
CA GLU A 32 -6.91 -1.38 33.14
C GLU A 32 -6.61 -2.87 32.98
N GLY A 33 -5.55 -3.32 33.67
CA GLY A 33 -5.06 -4.70 33.54
C GLY A 33 -4.61 -4.99 32.11
N GLU A 34 -5.29 -5.93 31.44
CA GLU A 34 -4.99 -6.37 30.07
C GLU A 34 -5.74 -5.56 28.99
N ARG A 35 -6.44 -4.49 29.38
CA ARG A 35 -7.26 -3.67 28.48
C ARG A 35 -6.81 -2.22 28.46
N LEU A 36 -7.12 -1.56 27.36
CA LEU A 36 -7.00 -0.12 27.19
C LEU A 36 -8.36 0.52 26.98
N ILE A 37 -8.66 1.58 27.73
CA ILE A 37 -9.83 2.43 27.49
C ILE A 37 -9.35 3.66 26.75
N VAL A 38 -9.80 3.82 25.51
CA VAL A 38 -9.47 4.96 24.65
C VAL A 38 -10.58 5.99 24.72
N GLU A 39 -10.20 7.23 24.94
CA GLU A 39 -11.09 8.39 24.95
C GLU A 39 -10.91 9.23 23.69
N PHE A 40 -12.00 9.84 23.24
CA PHE A 40 -12.03 10.66 22.04
C PHE A 40 -12.62 12.04 22.32
N GLU A 41 -12.05 13.06 21.69
CA GLU A 41 -12.73 14.33 21.44
C GLU A 41 -13.72 14.15 20.29
N HIS A 42 -14.76 14.99 20.22
CA HIS A 42 -15.76 14.99 19.14
C HIS A 42 -16.57 13.68 19.02
N ALA A 43 -16.69 12.98 20.13
CA ALA A 43 -17.50 11.77 20.28
C ALA A 43 -18.70 11.99 21.23
N GLU A 44 -19.10 13.24 21.45
CA GLU A 44 -20.26 13.57 22.28
C GLU A 44 -21.52 12.90 21.71
N GLY A 45 -22.31 12.28 22.58
CA GLY A 45 -23.47 11.49 22.17
C GLY A 45 -23.14 10.05 21.75
N GLY A 46 -21.86 9.71 21.54
CA GLY A 46 -21.37 8.34 21.41
C GLY A 46 -20.73 8.02 20.05
N LEU A 47 -20.01 6.90 20.04
CA LEU A 47 -19.42 6.30 18.85
C LEU A 47 -20.38 5.32 18.19
N VAL A 48 -20.18 5.12 16.90
CA VAL A 48 -20.93 4.14 16.09
C VAL A 48 -19.98 3.46 15.11
N VAL A 49 -20.38 2.29 14.65
CA VAL A 49 -19.75 1.64 13.50
C VAL A 49 -20.55 1.99 12.25
N ALA A 50 -19.84 2.40 11.21
CA ALA A 50 -20.43 2.66 9.91
C ALA A 50 -19.52 2.15 8.79
N GLU A 51 -20.13 1.71 7.71
CA GLU A 51 -19.45 1.35 6.47
C GLU A 51 -19.69 2.42 5.42
N THR A 52 -18.79 2.54 4.46
CA THR A 52 -18.96 3.48 3.35
C THR A 52 -18.56 2.77 2.08
N GLY A 53 -19.55 2.44 1.25
CA GLY A 53 -19.31 1.91 -0.08
C GLY A 53 -18.84 3.02 -1.03
N THR A 54 -17.93 2.68 -1.93
CA THR A 54 -17.70 3.48 -3.13
C THR A 54 -18.88 3.28 -4.08
N ASP A 55 -19.86 4.18 -4.00
CA ASP A 55 -20.77 4.42 -5.11
C ASP A 55 -19.95 5.03 -6.26
N SER A 56 -19.47 4.17 -7.15
CA SER A 56 -18.75 4.56 -8.37
C SER A 56 -19.67 5.21 -9.44
N ARG A 57 -20.98 5.36 -9.17
CA ARG A 57 -21.98 5.89 -10.12
C ARG A 57 -22.59 7.23 -9.68
N GLY A 58 -22.51 7.62 -8.41
CA GLY A 58 -23.10 8.84 -7.85
C GLY A 58 -22.14 9.73 -7.06
N GLY A 59 -20.87 9.34 -6.89
CA GLY A 59 -19.77 10.24 -6.52
C GLY A 59 -19.78 10.79 -5.08
N ILE A 60 -20.77 10.43 -4.27
CA ILE A 60 -20.85 10.84 -2.86
C ILE A 60 -20.80 9.61 -1.96
N ALA A 61 -19.68 9.46 -1.26
CA ALA A 61 -19.50 8.48 -0.20
C ALA A 61 -20.38 8.86 1.00
N ASN A 62 -21.50 8.15 1.20
CA ASN A 62 -22.42 8.32 2.33
C ASN A 62 -22.25 7.14 3.30
N PRO A 63 -21.77 7.37 4.53
CA PRO A 63 -21.65 6.30 5.51
C PRO A 63 -23.02 5.74 5.94
N THR A 64 -23.12 4.42 6.06
CA THR A 64 -24.30 3.71 6.56
C THR A 64 -23.97 3.01 7.87
N LEU A 65 -24.85 3.18 8.86
CA LEU A 65 -24.67 2.54 10.18
C LEU A 65 -24.66 1.03 10.07
N VAL A 66 -23.78 0.41 10.84
CA VAL A 66 -23.69 -1.04 11.01
C VAL A 66 -24.14 -1.37 12.45
N PRO A 67 -25.38 -1.83 12.66
CA PRO A 67 -25.86 -2.20 13.99
C PRO A 67 -25.01 -3.32 14.59
N ASN A 68 -24.63 -3.17 15.87
CA ASN A 68 -23.77 -4.14 16.58
C ASN A 68 -22.46 -4.45 15.81
N GLY A 69 -21.89 -3.43 15.17
CA GLY A 69 -20.75 -3.56 14.26
C GLY A 69 -19.37 -3.64 14.91
N ASP A 70 -19.26 -3.65 16.24
CA ASP A 70 -17.97 -3.62 16.97
C ASP A 70 -17.00 -4.70 16.47
N ASP A 71 -17.51 -5.92 16.26
CA ASP A 71 -16.73 -7.05 15.73
C ASP A 71 -16.23 -6.83 14.30
N GLN A 72 -16.77 -5.86 13.56
CA GLN A 72 -16.28 -5.49 12.23
C GLN A 72 -15.15 -4.48 12.28
N VAL A 73 -14.86 -3.85 13.43
CA VAL A 73 -13.75 -2.91 13.54
C VAL A 73 -12.45 -3.67 13.71
N LYS A 74 -11.65 -3.68 12.64
CA LYS A 74 -10.47 -4.55 12.52
C LYS A 74 -9.12 -3.84 12.61
N LEU A 75 -9.14 -2.51 12.72
CA LEU A 75 -7.96 -1.66 12.58
C LEU A 75 -7.38 -1.18 13.92
N PHE A 76 -7.80 -1.78 15.04
CA PHE A 76 -7.16 -1.54 16.33
C PHE A 76 -6.00 -2.50 16.57
N TYR A 77 -4.90 -1.97 17.12
CA TYR A 77 -3.76 -2.75 17.57
C TYR A 77 -3.32 -2.27 18.95
N LEU A 78 -2.85 -3.20 19.79
CA LEU A 78 -2.18 -2.90 21.05
C LEU A 78 -0.72 -3.28 21.00
N ALA A 79 0.15 -2.39 21.48
CA ALA A 79 1.57 -2.67 21.62
C ALA A 79 1.88 -3.20 23.02
N ASP A 80 2.78 -4.17 23.09
CA ASP A 80 3.30 -4.70 24.35
C ASP A 80 4.58 -3.97 24.85
N GLY A 81 5.21 -4.55 25.88
CA GLY A 81 6.47 -4.11 26.45
C GLY A 81 7.61 -3.91 25.46
N GLU A 82 7.60 -4.71 24.39
CA GLU A 82 8.66 -4.85 23.39
C GLU A 82 8.34 -4.07 22.11
N ARG A 83 7.23 -3.31 22.09
CA ARG A 83 6.73 -2.55 20.92
C ARG A 83 6.24 -3.45 19.78
N VAL A 84 5.96 -4.71 20.05
CA VAL A 84 5.28 -5.58 19.10
C VAL A 84 3.78 -5.25 19.12
N TRP A 85 3.20 -5.00 17.95
CA TRP A 85 1.82 -4.61 17.78
C TRP A 85 0.93 -5.82 17.48
N HIS A 86 -0.06 -6.04 18.32
CA HIS A 86 -0.99 -7.17 18.22
C HIS A 86 -2.35 -6.67 17.78
N ARG A 87 -2.96 -7.36 16.81
CA ARG A 87 -4.33 -7.04 16.39
C ARG A 87 -5.27 -7.16 17.59
N ALA A 88 -6.10 -6.16 17.77
CA ALA A 88 -6.97 -6.05 18.93
C ALA A 88 -8.45 -6.17 18.55
N SER A 89 -9.23 -6.73 19.47
CA SER A 89 -10.68 -6.58 19.49
C SER A 89 -11.04 -5.32 20.25
N MET A 90 -12.20 -4.75 19.93
CA MET A 90 -12.70 -3.54 20.57
C MET A 90 -14.18 -3.65 20.90
N ARG A 91 -14.64 -2.83 21.84
CA ARG A 91 -16.05 -2.60 22.11
C ARG A 91 -16.31 -1.12 22.36
N ILE A 92 -17.38 -0.59 21.79
CA ILE A 92 -17.84 0.77 22.06
C ILE A 92 -18.49 0.82 23.45
N ASP A 93 -18.10 1.81 24.25
CA ASP A 93 -18.70 2.15 25.53
C ASP A 93 -19.01 3.66 25.57
N GLY A 94 -20.18 4.03 25.05
CA GLY A 94 -20.58 5.43 24.90
C GLY A 94 -19.66 6.18 23.94
N SER A 95 -18.89 7.14 24.45
CA SER A 95 -17.89 7.91 23.70
C SER A 95 -16.48 7.32 23.77
N ARG A 96 -16.31 6.16 24.42
CA ARG A 96 -15.03 5.49 24.63
C ARG A 96 -14.98 4.18 23.86
N VAL A 97 -13.78 3.67 23.66
CA VAL A 97 -13.56 2.31 23.13
C VAL A 97 -12.71 1.52 24.11
N ILE A 98 -13.18 0.33 24.47
CA ILE A 98 -12.42 -0.63 25.27
C ILE A 98 -11.73 -1.59 24.31
N VAL A 99 -10.41 -1.67 24.38
CA VAL A 99 -9.56 -2.41 23.44
C VAL A 99 -8.79 -3.48 24.19
N SER A 100 -8.67 -4.68 23.61
CA SER A 100 -7.89 -5.79 24.16
C SER A 100 -7.31 -6.65 23.05
N ALA A 101 -6.12 -7.21 23.25
CA ALA A 101 -5.47 -8.11 22.31
C ALA A 101 -5.04 -9.40 23.01
N ALA A 102 -5.26 -10.55 22.37
CA ALA A 102 -4.82 -11.83 22.90
C ALA A 102 -3.29 -11.83 23.01
N GLY A 103 -2.76 -12.22 24.18
CA GLY A 103 -1.32 -12.24 24.45
C GLY A 103 -0.74 -10.94 25.02
N VAL A 104 -1.48 -9.83 25.01
CA VAL A 104 -1.00 -8.54 25.55
C VAL A 104 -1.52 -8.32 26.98
N LYS A 105 -0.73 -8.76 27.97
CA LYS A 105 -1.12 -8.67 29.39
C LYS A 105 -0.93 -7.29 30.02
N SER A 106 -0.08 -6.46 29.43
CA SER A 106 0.25 -5.13 29.93
C SER A 106 0.44 -4.20 28.74
N PRO A 107 -0.66 -3.73 28.12
CA PRO A 107 -0.59 -2.92 26.92
C PRO A 107 0.06 -1.56 27.22
N ARG A 108 0.99 -1.15 26.36
CA ARG A 108 1.75 0.11 26.48
C ARG A 108 1.45 1.10 25.37
N GLY A 109 0.82 0.64 24.29
CA GLY A 109 0.45 1.49 23.17
C GLY A 109 -0.82 1.03 22.50
N VAL A 110 -1.41 1.94 21.72
CA VAL A 110 -2.63 1.71 20.95
C VAL A 110 -2.54 2.44 19.62
N SER A 111 -3.03 1.81 18.56
CA SER A 111 -3.18 2.42 17.26
C SER A 111 -4.53 2.11 16.64
N TYR A 112 -4.99 3.02 15.79
CA TYR A 112 -6.17 2.85 14.95
C TYR A 112 -5.91 3.39 13.56
N GLY A 113 -6.23 2.60 12.53
CA GLY A 113 -6.22 3.05 11.13
C GLY A 113 -4.85 3.46 10.59
N THR A 114 -3.76 2.92 11.15
CA THR A 114 -2.38 3.22 10.73
C THR A 114 -1.88 2.30 9.61
N GLY A 115 -0.75 2.63 9.00
CA GLY A 115 -0.08 1.77 8.01
C GLY A 115 -0.55 1.94 6.56
N GLY A 116 -1.10 3.11 6.20
CA GLY A 116 -1.53 3.40 4.82
C GLY A 116 -2.82 2.68 4.41
N ILE A 117 -3.58 2.15 5.37
CA ILE A 117 -4.85 1.47 5.14
C ILE A 117 -5.91 2.53 4.77
N GLY A 118 -6.15 2.71 3.47
CA GLY A 118 -7.17 3.62 2.93
C GLY A 118 -8.58 3.03 2.90
N ASN A 119 -8.72 1.72 3.10
CA ASN A 119 -9.96 0.98 2.97
C ASN A 119 -10.23 0.28 4.30
N GLN A 120 -11.46 0.32 4.84
CA GLN A 120 -11.89 -0.28 6.12
C GLN A 120 -11.89 0.57 7.41
N PRO A 121 -11.60 1.89 7.47
CA PRO A 121 -11.87 2.65 8.70
C PRO A 121 -13.39 2.78 8.89
N ASN A 122 -13.90 2.16 9.96
CA ASN A 122 -15.32 2.01 10.24
C ASN A 122 -15.77 2.52 11.62
N LEU A 123 -14.93 3.29 12.35
CA LEU A 123 -15.31 3.95 13.60
C LEU A 123 -15.71 5.40 13.32
N TYR A 124 -16.89 5.81 13.77
CA TYR A 124 -17.48 7.11 13.52
C TYR A 124 -18.08 7.70 14.80
N ASN A 125 -18.35 9.00 14.82
CA ASN A 125 -19.31 9.57 15.77
C ASN A 125 -20.74 9.49 15.22
N LYS A 126 -21.74 9.84 16.05
CA LYS A 126 -23.15 9.89 15.61
C LYS A 126 -23.46 10.88 14.49
N ALA A 127 -22.56 11.83 14.20
CA ALA A 127 -22.67 12.71 13.04
C ALA A 127 -22.17 12.06 11.73
N LEU A 128 -21.80 10.77 11.77
CA LEU A 128 -21.25 10.02 10.65
C LEU A 128 -19.97 10.64 10.08
N LEU A 129 -19.14 11.20 10.96
CA LEU A 129 -17.78 11.63 10.65
C LEU A 129 -16.78 10.59 11.17
N PRO A 130 -15.81 10.15 10.33
CA PRO A 130 -14.90 9.06 10.67
C PRO A 130 -13.88 9.50 11.72
N ALA A 131 -13.45 8.54 12.54
CA ALA A 131 -12.36 8.72 13.48
C ALA A 131 -11.04 9.01 12.74
N THR A 132 -10.26 9.94 13.28
CA THR A 132 -8.93 10.24 12.76
C THR A 132 -7.94 9.15 13.19
N PRO A 133 -7.12 8.60 12.28
CA PRO A 133 -6.08 7.64 12.64
C PRO A 133 -5.12 8.18 13.70
N PHE A 134 -4.61 7.30 14.56
CA PHE A 134 -3.66 7.65 15.61
C PHE A 134 -2.77 6.47 15.99
N ILE A 135 -1.63 6.78 16.60
CA ILE A 135 -0.72 5.80 17.21
C ILE A 135 0.00 6.42 18.39
N TYR A 136 -0.10 5.78 19.55
CA TYR A 136 0.54 6.23 20.77
C TYR A 136 1.25 5.06 21.46
N TYR A 137 2.40 5.34 22.05
CA TYR A 137 3.17 4.40 22.86
C TYR A 137 3.72 5.14 24.09
N ASP A 138 3.55 4.56 25.29
CA ASP A 138 3.89 5.22 26.57
C ASP A 138 3.27 6.64 26.68
N HIS A 139 2.01 6.77 26.29
CA HIS A 139 1.25 8.03 26.26
C HIS A 139 1.86 9.14 25.38
N LYS A 140 2.78 8.79 24.47
CA LYS A 140 3.38 9.73 23.52
C LYS A 140 2.95 9.40 22.10
N LEU A 141 2.68 10.45 21.32
CA LEU A 141 2.38 10.32 19.90
C LEU A 141 3.60 9.69 19.20
N VAL A 142 3.35 8.70 18.37
CA VAL A 142 4.39 8.11 17.52
C VAL A 142 4.38 8.80 16.16
N THR A 143 5.52 9.35 15.76
CA THR A 143 5.78 9.89 14.44
C THR A 143 6.91 9.12 13.75
N SER A 144 7.13 9.38 12.47
CA SER A 144 8.30 8.84 11.74
C SER A 144 9.63 9.25 12.36
N GLU A 145 9.68 10.38 13.08
CA GLU A 145 10.89 10.87 13.75
C GLU A 145 11.12 10.18 15.09
N SER A 146 10.05 9.80 15.80
CA SER A 146 10.14 9.17 17.12
C SER A 146 10.13 7.64 17.07
N TRP A 147 9.93 7.05 15.89
CA TRP A 147 9.87 5.61 15.70
C TRP A 147 11.30 5.03 15.66
N PRO A 148 11.68 4.14 16.59
CA PRO A 148 13.07 3.70 16.74
C PRO A 148 13.48 2.65 15.69
N ASP A 149 12.51 1.94 15.13
CA ASP A 149 12.75 0.81 14.24
C ASP A 149 12.55 1.23 12.79
N LYS A 150 13.13 0.48 11.83
CA LYS A 150 12.90 0.77 10.41
C LYS A 150 11.43 0.57 10.00
N LYS A 151 10.70 -0.30 10.70
CA LYS A 151 9.32 -0.68 10.43
C LYS A 151 8.57 -0.97 11.72
N LEU A 152 7.26 -0.96 11.65
CA LEU A 152 6.38 -1.36 12.75
C LEU A 152 6.27 -2.89 12.78
N GLU A 153 6.58 -3.50 13.91
CA GLU A 153 6.48 -4.95 14.09
C GLU A 153 5.05 -5.35 14.44
N VAL A 154 4.43 -6.20 13.62
CA VAL A 154 3.07 -6.69 13.84
C VAL A 154 3.10 -8.19 14.09
N ALA A 155 2.57 -8.62 15.23
CA ALA A 155 2.55 -10.02 15.62
C ALA A 155 1.81 -10.89 14.59
N GLY A 156 2.43 -12.00 14.19
CA GLY A 156 1.87 -12.95 13.24
C GLY A 156 1.90 -12.50 11.78
N VAL A 157 2.41 -11.31 11.48
CA VAL A 157 2.64 -10.86 10.09
C VAL A 157 4.06 -11.24 9.69
N ALA A 158 4.18 -12.25 8.83
CA ALA A 158 5.42 -12.47 8.11
C ALA A 158 5.56 -11.37 7.06
N ILE A 159 6.66 -10.61 7.12
CA ILE A 159 6.98 -9.67 6.05
C ILE A 159 7.23 -10.49 4.80
N ASP A 160 6.39 -10.33 3.79
CA ASP A 160 6.63 -10.91 2.48
C ASP A 160 7.86 -10.21 1.88
N PRO A 161 8.99 -10.93 1.69
CA PRO A 161 10.21 -10.36 1.14
C PRO A 161 10.01 -9.77 -0.28
N ASP A 162 9.00 -10.22 -1.03
CA ASP A 162 8.69 -9.71 -2.36
C ASP A 162 7.93 -8.37 -2.31
N THR A 163 7.33 -8.04 -1.16
CA THR A 163 6.64 -6.75 -0.93
C THR A 163 7.55 -5.67 -0.34
N VAL A 164 8.82 -5.98 -0.08
CA VAL A 164 9.78 -5.08 0.58
C VAL A 164 11.15 -5.10 -0.10
N GLY A 165 11.89 -3.99 0.04
CA GLY A 165 13.25 -3.88 -0.50
C GLY A 165 13.30 -3.65 -2.02
N LYS A 166 14.50 -3.75 -2.61
CA LYS A 166 14.73 -3.46 -4.03
C LYS A 166 13.94 -4.38 -4.97
N VAL A 167 13.57 -5.60 -4.54
CA VAL A 167 12.78 -6.55 -5.35
C VAL A 167 11.38 -6.03 -5.66
N ALA A 168 10.70 -5.40 -4.70
CA ALA A 168 9.39 -4.77 -4.92
C ALA A 168 9.48 -3.53 -5.83
N GLU A 169 10.62 -2.82 -5.79
CA GLU A 169 10.93 -1.70 -6.67
C GLU A 169 11.23 -2.17 -8.10
N TRP A 170 11.98 -3.26 -8.24
CA TRP A 170 12.31 -3.90 -9.51
C TRP A 170 11.12 -4.62 -10.14
N SER A 171 10.18 -5.14 -9.33
CA SER A 171 8.95 -5.78 -9.82
C SER A 171 7.98 -4.80 -10.47
N LYS A 172 8.17 -3.49 -10.27
CA LYS A 172 7.48 -2.42 -11.00
C LYS A 172 8.10 -2.15 -12.38
N MET A 173 9.25 -2.75 -12.67
CA MET A 173 9.86 -2.81 -13.99
C MET A 173 9.53 -4.20 -14.57
N PRO A 174 8.62 -4.34 -15.55
CA PRO A 174 8.43 -5.63 -16.22
C PRO A 174 9.69 -5.96 -17.04
N LEU A 175 10.71 -6.54 -16.37
CA LEU A 175 12.03 -6.83 -16.93
C LEU A 175 11.96 -7.64 -18.22
N LEU A 176 10.91 -8.43 -18.39
CA LEU A 176 10.58 -9.13 -19.61
C LEU A 176 9.08 -8.96 -19.89
N SER A 177 8.73 -8.70 -21.15
CA SER A 177 7.34 -8.59 -21.56
C SER A 177 6.55 -9.87 -21.24
N THR A 178 5.32 -9.69 -20.77
CA THR A 178 4.44 -10.77 -20.28
C THR A 178 4.08 -11.81 -21.33
N GLN A 179 4.29 -11.52 -22.62
CA GLN A 179 4.13 -12.49 -23.70
C GLN A 179 5.22 -13.57 -23.72
N PHE A 180 6.42 -13.29 -23.18
CA PHE A 180 7.54 -14.22 -23.11
C PHE A 180 7.53 -15.00 -21.79
N ARG A 181 6.43 -15.72 -21.57
CA ARG A 181 6.18 -16.53 -20.38
C ARG A 181 6.61 -17.99 -20.56
N ASP A 182 6.53 -18.77 -19.49
CA ASP A 182 6.76 -20.21 -19.54
C ASP A 182 5.87 -20.88 -20.61
N ASN A 183 6.49 -21.77 -21.37
CA ASN A 183 5.86 -22.50 -22.49
C ASN A 183 5.33 -21.60 -23.62
N ALA A 184 5.82 -20.35 -23.74
CA ALA A 184 5.52 -19.53 -24.90
C ALA A 184 5.98 -20.20 -26.20
N VAL A 185 5.09 -20.25 -27.19
CA VAL A 185 5.40 -20.72 -28.54
C VAL A 185 5.85 -19.52 -29.37
N LEU A 186 7.06 -19.58 -29.89
CA LEU A 186 7.63 -18.55 -30.75
C LEU A 186 7.57 -19.01 -32.21
N GLN A 187 7.31 -18.08 -33.12
CA GLN A 187 7.23 -18.37 -34.55
C GLN A 187 8.62 -18.76 -35.10
N ALA A 188 8.71 -19.92 -35.76
CA ALA A 188 9.92 -20.36 -36.44
C ALA A 188 10.10 -19.66 -37.80
N GLY A 189 11.35 -19.63 -38.30
CA GLY A 189 11.67 -19.12 -39.64
C GLY A 189 11.67 -17.60 -39.79
N VAL A 190 11.44 -16.85 -38.71
CA VAL A 190 11.49 -15.37 -38.69
C VAL A 190 12.33 -14.87 -37.52
N PRO A 191 13.00 -13.71 -37.64
CA PRO A 191 13.65 -13.07 -36.50
C PRO A 191 12.65 -12.78 -35.37
N ILE A 192 13.09 -12.96 -34.13
CA ILE A 192 12.26 -12.73 -32.94
C ILE A 192 12.87 -11.59 -32.13
N THR A 193 12.07 -10.58 -31.79
CA THR A 193 12.50 -9.49 -30.91
C THR A 193 11.97 -9.71 -29.50
N PHE A 194 12.88 -9.97 -28.56
CA PHE A 194 12.60 -9.97 -27.13
C PHE A 194 12.73 -8.55 -26.58
N TRP A 195 11.88 -8.23 -25.61
CA TRP A 195 11.82 -6.89 -25.04
C TRP A 195 11.22 -6.91 -23.63
N GLY A 196 11.48 -5.85 -22.89
CA GLY A 196 10.93 -5.58 -21.55
C GLY A 196 11.26 -4.17 -21.11
N SER A 197 10.70 -3.76 -19.98
CA SER A 197 10.97 -2.45 -19.38
C SER A 197 12.12 -2.54 -18.38
N VAL A 198 12.97 -1.53 -18.42
CA VAL A 198 14.10 -1.32 -17.48
C VAL A 198 14.01 0.04 -16.79
N LEU A 199 12.97 0.82 -17.09
CA LEU A 199 12.65 2.07 -16.44
C LEU A 199 11.27 1.95 -15.80
N HIS A 200 11.10 2.59 -14.65
CA HIS A 200 9.86 2.56 -13.92
C HIS A 200 8.77 3.34 -14.69
N ASP A 201 7.54 2.84 -14.71
CA ASP A 201 6.38 3.51 -15.34
C ASP A 201 6.07 4.92 -14.76
N TYR A 202 6.70 5.28 -13.63
CA TYR A 202 6.47 6.52 -12.88
C TYR A 202 7.72 7.17 -12.26
N GLY A 203 8.95 6.82 -12.66
CA GLY A 203 10.11 7.61 -12.21
C GLY A 203 11.48 6.96 -12.17
N TYR A 204 12.46 7.85 -12.35
CA TYR A 204 13.91 7.79 -12.10
C TYR A 204 14.72 6.58 -12.59
N GLU A 205 15.88 6.89 -13.15
CA GLU A 205 16.89 5.89 -13.52
C GLU A 205 17.49 5.31 -12.24
N ALA A 206 17.75 4.00 -12.22
CA ALA A 206 18.45 3.39 -11.09
C ALA A 206 19.83 4.06 -10.93
N GLU A 207 20.19 4.45 -9.71
CA GLU A 207 21.54 4.95 -9.42
C GLU A 207 22.55 3.80 -9.55
N GLY A 208 23.67 4.05 -10.25
CA GLY A 208 24.72 3.06 -10.50
C GLY A 208 24.82 2.60 -11.96
N GLU A 209 25.77 1.72 -12.25
CA GLU A 209 25.90 1.12 -13.58
C GLU A 209 24.84 0.01 -13.76
N ALA A 210 23.80 0.31 -14.53
CA ALA A 210 22.70 -0.62 -14.77
C ALA A 210 22.83 -1.34 -16.12
N VAL A 211 22.70 -2.68 -16.11
CA VAL A 211 22.77 -3.52 -17.33
C VAL A 211 21.68 -4.60 -17.36
N VAL A 212 21.20 -4.92 -18.57
CA VAL A 212 20.41 -6.14 -18.82
C VAL A 212 21.30 -7.21 -19.43
N LYS A 213 21.34 -8.38 -18.79
CA LYS A 213 21.93 -9.59 -19.36
C LYS A 213 20.85 -10.48 -19.95
N PHE A 214 20.91 -10.64 -21.27
CA PHE A 214 20.03 -11.48 -22.05
C PHE A 214 20.78 -12.75 -22.50
N SER A 215 20.13 -13.90 -22.37
CA SER A 215 20.58 -15.17 -22.93
C SER A 215 19.42 -15.96 -23.52
N PHE A 216 19.50 -16.30 -24.80
CA PHE A 216 18.55 -17.22 -25.44
C PHE A 216 19.23 -18.02 -26.56
N ASN A 217 19.10 -19.35 -26.51
CA ASN A 217 19.59 -20.25 -27.56
C ASN A 217 21.05 -20.00 -27.98
N GLY A 218 21.95 -19.80 -27.01
CA GLY A 218 23.38 -19.54 -27.25
C GLY A 218 23.72 -18.09 -27.64
N ILE A 219 22.71 -17.22 -27.77
CA ILE A 219 22.90 -15.78 -27.98
C ILE A 219 22.95 -15.10 -26.63
N GLU A 220 24.06 -14.45 -26.34
CA GLU A 220 24.24 -13.64 -25.14
C GLU A 220 24.41 -12.16 -25.52
N LYS A 221 23.75 -11.27 -24.76
CA LYS A 221 23.86 -9.83 -24.91
C LYS A 221 23.90 -9.16 -23.54
N THR A 222 24.75 -8.16 -23.40
CA THR A 222 24.73 -7.22 -22.28
C THR A 222 24.29 -5.87 -22.85
N ILE A 223 23.25 -5.29 -22.27
CA ILE A 223 22.62 -4.06 -22.73
C ILE A 223 22.81 -3.01 -21.64
N PRO A 224 23.57 -1.94 -21.88
CA PRO A 224 23.63 -0.84 -20.92
C PRO A 224 22.26 -0.16 -20.86
N VAL A 225 21.80 0.12 -19.64
CA VAL A 225 20.54 0.82 -19.38
C VAL A 225 20.85 2.29 -19.11
N ASN A 226 21.16 3.00 -20.18
CA ASN A 226 21.33 4.46 -20.18
C ASN A 226 20.65 5.06 -21.41
N ALA A 227 20.42 6.38 -21.37
CA ALA A 227 19.66 7.10 -22.39
C ALA A 227 20.19 6.98 -23.82
N ASP A 228 21.51 6.81 -23.98
CA ASP A 228 22.18 6.77 -25.29
C ASP A 228 22.37 5.35 -25.84
N SER A 229 21.93 4.32 -25.12
CA SER A 229 22.04 2.94 -25.55
C SER A 229 21.13 2.68 -26.76
N ARG A 230 21.71 2.34 -27.91
CA ARG A 230 20.97 2.00 -29.15
C ARG A 230 19.97 0.84 -29.02
N HIS A 231 20.08 0.07 -27.94
CA HIS A 231 19.22 -1.09 -27.65
C HIS A 231 18.13 -0.75 -26.64
N ILE A 232 18.15 0.46 -26.08
CA ILE A 232 17.06 1.07 -25.32
C ILE A 232 16.31 2.01 -26.27
N VAL A 233 15.02 1.77 -26.52
CA VAL A 233 14.24 2.54 -27.49
C VAL A 233 13.04 3.22 -26.84
N GLU A 234 12.71 4.41 -27.31
CA GLU A 234 11.48 5.12 -26.92
C GLU A 234 10.26 4.47 -27.56
N ILE A 235 9.20 4.27 -26.77
CA ILE A 235 7.97 3.66 -27.24
C ILE A 235 7.00 4.74 -27.73
N GLY A 236 6.58 4.64 -28.99
CA GLY A 236 5.63 5.57 -29.59
C GLY A 236 4.18 5.42 -29.05
N PRO A 237 3.30 6.41 -29.31
CA PRO A 237 1.89 6.36 -28.94
C PRO A 237 1.22 5.05 -29.42
N GLY A 238 0.58 4.33 -28.49
CA GLY A 238 -0.11 3.07 -28.78
C GLY A 238 0.76 1.80 -28.76
N GLN A 239 2.07 1.91 -28.49
CA GLN A 239 2.98 0.76 -28.40
C GLN A 239 3.32 0.32 -26.96
N SER A 240 2.63 0.86 -25.94
CA SER A 240 2.71 0.45 -24.53
C SER A 240 1.33 0.55 -23.87
N ARG A 241 1.16 -0.12 -22.72
CA ARG A 241 -0.05 -0.08 -21.89
C ARG A 241 -0.38 1.32 -21.37
N TYR A 242 0.58 2.24 -21.33
CA TYR A 242 0.45 3.61 -20.82
C TYR A 242 1.24 4.59 -21.71
N PRO A 243 0.59 5.41 -22.56
CA PRO A 243 1.31 6.27 -23.49
C PRO A 243 1.84 7.54 -22.79
N THR A 244 3.15 7.72 -22.91
CA THR A 244 4.00 8.94 -22.83
C THR A 244 5.27 8.58 -22.04
N SER A 245 6.41 8.44 -22.73
CA SER A 245 7.77 8.36 -22.15
C SER A 245 8.30 7.05 -21.53
N ALA A 246 7.77 5.87 -21.87
CA ALA A 246 8.42 4.61 -21.49
C ALA A 246 9.52 4.21 -22.48
N ARG A 247 10.69 3.74 -21.98
CA ARG A 247 11.77 3.16 -22.79
C ARG A 247 11.93 1.68 -22.50
N GLU A 248 12.18 0.88 -23.54
CA GLU A 248 12.35 -0.57 -23.46
C GLU A 248 13.71 -1.02 -23.94
N TRP A 249 14.25 -2.08 -23.34
CA TRP A 249 15.35 -2.81 -23.95
C TRP A 249 14.82 -3.76 -25.03
N ARG A 250 15.61 -3.95 -26.10
CA ARG A 250 15.26 -4.86 -27.19
C ARG A 250 16.45 -5.68 -27.66
N VAL A 251 16.22 -6.99 -27.85
CA VAL A 251 17.16 -7.92 -28.51
C VAL A 251 16.44 -8.68 -29.60
N THR A 252 16.85 -8.42 -30.85
CA THR A 252 16.41 -9.23 -32.00
C THR A 252 17.38 -10.38 -32.20
N VAL A 253 16.87 -11.60 -32.09
CA VAL A 253 17.60 -12.82 -32.45
C VAL A 253 17.29 -13.19 -33.91
N PRO A 254 18.23 -13.78 -34.65
CA PRO A 254 18.01 -14.26 -36.01
C PRO A 254 16.87 -15.27 -36.10
N ALA A 255 16.39 -15.51 -37.31
CA ALA A 255 15.44 -16.59 -37.58
C ALA A 255 16.00 -17.93 -37.08
N MET A 256 15.14 -18.72 -36.42
CA MET A 256 15.49 -20.03 -35.89
C MET A 256 14.58 -21.10 -36.49
N GLU A 257 15.16 -22.27 -36.73
CA GLU A 257 14.42 -23.47 -37.12
C GLU A 257 13.46 -23.89 -36.01
N ALA A 258 12.38 -24.56 -36.41
CA ALA A 258 11.44 -25.15 -35.45
C ALA A 258 12.17 -26.22 -34.61
N SER A 259 11.91 -26.24 -33.31
CA SER A 259 12.48 -27.23 -32.39
C SER A 259 11.41 -27.79 -31.47
N ALA A 260 11.43 -29.11 -31.28
CA ALA A 260 10.59 -29.78 -30.29
C ALA A 260 11.19 -29.70 -28.87
N GLY A 261 12.48 -29.37 -28.75
CA GLY A 261 13.15 -29.19 -27.46
C GLY A 261 12.91 -27.80 -26.89
N PRO A 262 12.50 -27.66 -25.61
CA PRO A 262 12.29 -26.35 -25.01
C PRO A 262 13.61 -25.57 -24.96
N LYS A 263 13.51 -24.25 -25.11
CA LYS A 263 14.64 -23.31 -24.99
C LYS A 263 14.40 -22.40 -23.80
N THR A 264 15.43 -22.17 -23.00
CA THR A 264 15.34 -21.26 -21.85
C THR A 264 15.73 -19.85 -22.26
N LEU A 265 14.83 -18.90 -22.04
CA LEU A 265 15.11 -17.47 -22.06
C LEU A 265 15.52 -17.03 -20.65
N LYS A 266 16.70 -16.42 -20.52
CA LYS A 266 17.16 -15.82 -19.26
C LYS A 266 17.33 -14.31 -19.48
N VAL A 267 16.72 -13.54 -18.60
CA VAL A 267 16.91 -12.09 -18.52
C VAL A 267 17.22 -11.75 -17.08
N ARG A 268 18.29 -10.97 -16.87
CA ARG A 268 18.68 -10.43 -15.56
C ARG A 268 18.92 -8.94 -15.70
N PHE A 269 18.58 -8.20 -14.66
CA PHE A 269 18.91 -6.79 -14.50
C PHE A 269 19.87 -6.66 -13.32
N GLU A 270 21.01 -6.03 -13.55
CA GLU A 270 22.09 -5.86 -12.56
C GLU A 270 22.38 -4.37 -12.40
N ILE A 271 22.71 -3.95 -11.18
CA ILE A 271 23.10 -2.57 -10.83
C ILE A 271 24.38 -2.69 -10.00
N ASP A 272 25.46 -2.11 -10.51
CA ASP A 272 26.80 -2.17 -9.90
C ASP A 272 27.37 -3.61 -9.75
N GLY A 273 26.93 -4.52 -10.62
CA GLY A 273 27.33 -5.95 -10.67
C GLY A 273 26.33 -6.90 -10.01
#